data_AF-A0A7Y2H1X1-F1
#
_entry.id   AF-A0A7Y2H1X1-F1
#
_cell.length_a   1.000
_cell.length_b   1.000
_cell.length_c   1.000
_cell.angle_alpha   90.00
_cell.angle_beta   90.00
_cell.angle_gamma   90.00
#
_symmetry.space_group_name_H-M   'P 1'
#
loop_
_entity.id
_entity.type
_entity.pdbx_description
1 polymer ?
#
loop_
_entity_poly.entity_id
_entity_poly.type
_entity_poly.pdbx_seq_one_letter_code
_entity_poly.pdbx_strand_id
1 'polypeptide(L)'
;PSMNAPEPIGPGSGVLILYTGGTIGSLRRDRNDPHSPREPAPIEEVLKDFPDYDAATKHITLGTDRIRLGTESFDPPMDSSDMTFGDWIRMAKVIEEHYEEYEGFVILHGTDTLAYTSSALAFILENLSKPVILTGSQRPIGEVRTDAEQNLITAVEFAAARSLGRPVIPEVCVFFRDHLYRGCRTTKISASSFNAFGSPNSKPLATAGARIRVDPWRLRIPPQGPLRLKQRFEHSLASLDIFPGMPAELLAQLFDSPGLRGVVLRTFGNGNAPSDPRFLGVIGEAVKNGILVLNATQCLEGEVEPGRYTASAGLYSRGVVGSMDMTREAALAKMFVVLGETTDVRLAADRMQINMRGEQRRSIFNLHFKGGKAKAGENEFVPGYPMTEFDQFDAKEASRVWLRMTGLTRKRSGTISFKMFYGAYPGDRLDESHPNFLGKAVREYAADKNEVIFMPVPKSSAEVAKETPNAPIILVTDEEFGFKTLNLAFFA
;
A
#
# COMPACT_ATOMS: atom_id res chain seq x y z
N PRO A 1 38.79 -2.33 42.59
CA PRO A 1 37.47 -2.43 43.27
C PRO A 1 36.88 -1.02 43.45
N SER A 2 35.98 -0.57 42.58
CA SER A 2 34.61 -1.07 42.51
C SER A 2 34.13 -1.24 41.06
N MET A 3 33.58 -2.43 40.77
CA MET A 3 32.64 -2.60 39.67
C MET A 3 31.43 -1.74 40.01
N ASN A 4 31.18 -0.68 39.23
CA ASN A 4 29.89 -0.03 39.27
C ASN A 4 28.89 -1.01 38.67
N ALA A 5 27.90 -1.39 39.47
CA ALA A 5 26.74 -2.14 39.01
C ALA A 5 26.10 -1.39 37.83
N PRO A 6 25.59 -2.09 36.80
CA PRO A 6 24.85 -1.44 35.74
C PRO A 6 23.65 -0.72 36.37
N GLU A 7 23.49 0.57 36.04
CA GLU A 7 22.29 1.32 36.40
C GLU A 7 21.03 0.54 35.98
N PRO A 8 19.92 0.67 36.72
CA PRO A 8 18.69 0.01 36.32
C PRO A 8 18.25 0.53 34.96
N ILE A 9 18.37 -0.35 33.98
CA ILE A 9 17.95 -0.23 32.60
C ILE A 9 16.46 0.18 32.59
N GLY A 10 16.17 1.43 32.20
CA GLY A 10 14.79 1.94 32.17
C GLY A 10 13.91 1.19 31.15
N PRO A 11 12.58 1.19 31.32
CA PRO A 11 11.65 0.53 30.39
C PRO A 11 11.87 0.95 28.92
N GLY A 12 11.82 -0.04 28.02
CA GLY A 12 11.94 0.16 26.57
C GLY A 12 13.37 0.19 26.02
N SER A 13 14.39 -0.33 26.69
CA SER A 13 15.80 -0.21 26.27
C SER A 13 16.33 -1.49 25.63
N GLY A 14 17.02 -1.35 24.50
CA GLY A 14 17.56 -2.46 23.72
C GLY A 14 16.63 -2.93 22.59
N VAL A 15 17.10 -3.90 21.81
CA VAL A 15 16.47 -4.35 20.57
C VAL A 15 16.04 -5.82 20.68
N LEU A 16 14.83 -6.14 20.22
CA LEU A 16 14.40 -7.53 20.05
C LEU A 16 14.72 -8.00 18.63
N ILE A 17 15.44 -9.11 18.50
CA ILE A 17 15.64 -9.82 17.24
C ILE A 17 14.63 -10.97 17.16
N LEU A 18 13.70 -10.89 16.22
CA LEU A 18 12.80 -11.97 15.86
C LEU A 18 13.39 -12.75 14.66
N TYR A 19 13.85 -13.97 14.91
CA TYR A 19 14.37 -14.85 13.87
C TYR A 19 13.27 -15.75 13.30
N THR A 20 12.86 -15.44 12.06
CA THR A 20 11.80 -16.19 11.37
C THR A 20 12.36 -17.31 10.49
N GLY A 21 13.66 -17.28 10.19
CA GLY A 21 14.34 -18.21 9.28
C GLY A 21 15.12 -17.48 8.18
N GLY A 22 15.19 -18.12 7.01
CA GLY A 22 15.87 -17.58 5.83
C GLY A 22 17.38 -17.85 5.76
N THR A 23 17.96 -17.47 4.62
CA THR A 23 19.36 -17.76 4.24
C THR A 23 20.39 -17.36 5.29
N ILE A 24 20.14 -16.28 6.03
CA ILE A 24 21.06 -15.73 7.04
C ILE A 24 21.50 -16.75 8.07
N GLY A 25 20.60 -17.62 8.51
CA GLY A 25 20.88 -18.70 9.45
C GLY A 25 20.82 -20.09 8.82
N SER A 26 20.93 -20.19 7.49
CA SER A 26 20.79 -21.48 6.81
C SER A 26 22.10 -22.27 6.77
N LEU A 27 22.02 -23.58 7.04
CA LEU A 27 23.14 -24.51 6.98
C LEU A 27 22.93 -25.54 5.88
N ARG A 28 24.02 -26.09 5.36
CA ARG A 28 23.95 -27.24 4.43
C ARG A 28 23.50 -28.47 5.20
N ARG A 29 22.52 -29.21 4.65
CA ARG A 29 22.06 -30.49 5.20
C ARG A 29 23.22 -31.48 5.37
N ASP A 30 24.04 -31.64 4.33
CA ASP A 30 25.36 -32.28 4.42
C ASP A 30 26.44 -31.19 4.42
N ARG A 31 27.14 -31.04 5.56
CA ARG A 31 28.21 -30.03 5.74
C ARG A 31 29.43 -30.29 4.86
N ASN A 32 29.63 -31.53 4.39
CA ASN A 32 30.78 -31.91 3.56
C ASN A 32 30.49 -31.77 2.05
N ASP A 33 29.23 -31.61 1.65
CA ASP A 33 28.84 -31.46 0.25
C ASP A 33 28.60 -29.97 -0.12
N PRO A 34 29.45 -29.36 -0.97
CA PRO A 34 29.27 -27.99 -1.45
C PRO A 34 28.05 -27.80 -2.36
N HIS A 35 27.31 -28.84 -2.70
CA HIS A 35 26.04 -28.81 -3.44
C HIS A 35 24.82 -29.21 -2.62
N SER A 36 25.00 -29.63 -1.36
CA SER A 36 23.87 -29.99 -0.50
C SER A 36 22.88 -28.84 -0.37
N PRO A 37 21.56 -29.12 -0.43
CA PRO A 37 20.53 -28.17 -0.08
C PRO A 37 20.79 -27.54 1.28
N ARG A 38 20.28 -26.31 1.44
CA ARG A 38 20.33 -25.59 2.70
C ARG A 38 19.00 -25.65 3.41
N GLU A 39 19.06 -25.64 4.73
CA GLU A 39 17.90 -25.63 5.61
C GLU A 39 18.07 -24.53 6.66
N PRO A 40 16.98 -23.85 7.07
CA PRO A 40 17.03 -22.95 8.20
C PRO A 40 17.55 -23.66 9.45
N ALA A 41 18.50 -23.04 10.17
CA ALA A 41 19.03 -23.55 11.43
C ALA A 41 18.58 -22.65 12.59
N PRO A 42 18.70 -23.11 13.86
CA PRO A 42 18.33 -22.32 15.03
C PRO A 42 19.08 -20.98 15.11
N ILE A 43 18.50 -19.99 15.79
CA ILE A 43 19.05 -18.63 15.91
C ILE A 43 20.46 -18.60 16.53
N GLU A 44 20.80 -19.59 17.35
CA GLU A 44 22.12 -19.72 17.97
C GLU A 44 23.25 -19.82 16.94
N GLU A 45 22.99 -20.43 15.78
CA GLU A 45 23.95 -20.49 14.68
C GLU A 45 24.17 -19.10 14.06
N VAL A 46 23.14 -18.23 14.07
CA VAL A 46 23.28 -16.84 13.63
C VAL A 46 24.09 -16.03 14.65
N LEU A 47 23.72 -16.13 15.93
CA LEU A 47 24.33 -15.34 16.99
C LEU A 47 25.79 -15.68 17.24
N LYS A 48 26.20 -16.92 16.97
CA LYS A 48 27.59 -17.37 17.10
C LYS A 48 28.54 -16.58 16.20
N ASP A 49 28.11 -16.27 14.99
CA ASP A 49 28.88 -15.53 13.99
C ASP A 49 28.48 -14.05 13.92
N PHE A 50 27.69 -13.56 14.89
CA PHE A 50 27.29 -12.15 14.96
C PHE A 50 28.41 -11.30 15.61
N PRO A 51 29.05 -10.38 14.89
CA PRO A 51 30.20 -9.65 15.42
C PRO A 51 29.87 -8.82 16.65
N ASP A 52 30.82 -8.76 17.59
CA ASP A 52 30.75 -7.97 18.83
C ASP A 52 29.54 -8.28 19.74
N TYR A 53 28.88 -9.42 19.53
CA TYR A 53 27.83 -9.95 20.39
C TYR A 53 28.40 -10.81 21.53
N ASP A 54 28.04 -10.47 22.75
CA ASP A 54 28.35 -11.22 23.96
C ASP A 54 27.11 -12.02 24.40
N ALA A 55 27.13 -13.32 24.15
CA ALA A 55 26.04 -14.23 24.49
C ALA A 55 25.79 -14.38 26.00
N ALA A 56 26.81 -14.16 26.85
CA ALA A 56 26.67 -14.28 28.30
C ALA A 56 25.90 -13.10 28.88
N THR A 57 26.17 -11.89 28.38
CA THR A 57 25.45 -10.68 28.81
C THR A 57 24.25 -10.35 27.93
N LYS A 58 24.09 -10.98 26.76
CA LYS A 58 23.11 -10.65 25.72
C LYS A 58 23.20 -9.19 25.26
N HIS A 59 24.42 -8.72 25.01
CA HIS A 59 24.67 -7.36 24.51
C HIS A 59 25.51 -7.39 23.24
N ILE A 60 25.24 -6.46 22.33
CA ILE A 60 26.16 -6.12 21.24
C ILE A 60 26.89 -4.81 21.55
N THR A 61 28.17 -4.75 21.21
CA THR A 61 28.96 -3.51 21.29
C THR A 61 28.92 -2.79 19.94
N LEU A 62 28.35 -1.59 19.90
CA LEU A 62 28.29 -0.75 18.70
C LEU A 62 29.10 0.52 18.95
N GLY A 63 30.36 0.51 18.53
CA GLY A 63 31.30 1.58 18.86
C GLY A 63 31.62 1.59 20.36
N THR A 64 31.23 2.64 21.07
CA THR A 64 31.39 2.74 22.53
C THR A 64 30.15 2.31 23.32
N ASP A 65 29.02 2.11 22.63
CA ASP A 65 27.73 1.84 23.25
C ASP A 65 27.50 0.33 23.36
N ARG A 66 26.85 -0.11 24.45
CA ARG A 66 26.42 -1.49 24.66
C ARG A 66 24.92 -1.56 24.57
N ILE A 67 24.40 -2.30 23.59
CA ILE A 67 22.97 -2.44 23.34
C ILE A 67 22.52 -3.83 23.79
N ARG A 68 21.52 -3.88 24.69
CA ARG A 68 20.87 -5.13 25.09
C ARG A 68 20.13 -5.74 23.90
N LEU A 69 20.29 -7.03 23.68
CA LEU A 69 19.55 -7.79 22.68
C LEU A 69 18.65 -8.83 23.32
N GLY A 70 17.37 -8.79 22.97
CA GLY A 70 16.44 -9.90 23.15
C GLY A 70 16.39 -10.76 21.89
N THR A 71 15.97 -12.01 22.03
CA THR A 71 15.83 -12.93 20.90
C THR A 71 14.55 -13.74 21.04
N GLU A 72 13.74 -13.74 19.99
CA GLU A 72 12.60 -14.64 19.81
C GLU A 72 12.80 -15.38 18.49
N SER A 73 12.29 -16.61 18.37
CA SER A 73 12.49 -17.41 17.17
C SER A 73 11.25 -18.20 16.81
N PHE A 74 11.00 -18.32 15.51
CA PHE A 74 10.09 -19.33 15.01
C PHE A 74 10.71 -20.70 15.22
N ASP A 75 9.93 -21.61 15.80
CA ASP A 75 10.28 -23.00 15.98
C ASP A 75 9.27 -23.88 15.23
N PRO A 76 9.67 -24.57 14.14
CA PRO A 76 10.98 -24.46 13.48
C PRO A 76 11.12 -23.12 12.71
N PRO A 77 12.36 -22.66 12.43
CA PRO A 77 12.58 -21.55 11.51
C PRO A 77 12.12 -21.91 10.09
N MET A 78 11.65 -20.92 9.33
CA MET A 78 10.93 -21.15 8.08
C MET A 78 11.71 -20.67 6.84
N ASP A 79 11.44 -21.31 5.70
CA ASP A 79 11.76 -20.73 4.41
C ASP A 79 10.74 -19.63 4.09
N SER A 80 11.21 -18.49 3.57
CA SER A 80 10.33 -17.38 3.23
C SER A 80 9.30 -17.72 2.14
N SER A 81 9.59 -18.69 1.27
CA SER A 81 8.66 -19.14 0.22
C SER A 81 7.43 -19.86 0.77
N ASP A 82 7.50 -20.38 2.00
CA ASP A 82 6.38 -21.06 2.69
C ASP A 82 5.58 -20.12 3.61
N MET A 83 5.94 -18.84 3.67
CA MET A 83 5.27 -17.85 4.55
C MET A 83 3.79 -17.66 4.18
N THR A 84 2.96 -17.57 5.22
CA THR A 84 1.50 -17.38 5.12
C THR A 84 1.02 -16.18 5.93
N PHE A 85 -0.28 -15.86 5.84
CA PHE A 85 -0.91 -14.82 6.68
C PHE A 85 -0.79 -15.10 8.18
N GLY A 86 -0.84 -16.38 8.57
CA GLY A 86 -0.70 -16.79 9.97
C GLY A 86 0.66 -16.39 10.54
N ASP A 87 1.69 -16.48 9.71
CA ASP A 87 3.07 -16.13 10.09
C ASP A 87 3.24 -14.63 10.26
N TRP A 88 2.63 -13.82 9.39
CA TRP A 88 2.62 -12.36 9.56
C TRP A 88 1.95 -11.94 10.87
N ILE A 89 0.84 -12.59 11.24
CA ILE A 89 0.18 -12.34 12.52
C ILE A 89 1.00 -12.82 13.71
N ARG A 90 1.68 -13.95 13.59
CA ARG A 90 2.62 -14.43 14.62
C ARG A 90 3.72 -13.39 14.85
N MET A 91 4.33 -12.85 13.80
CA MET A 91 5.34 -11.79 13.93
C MET A 91 4.77 -10.54 14.60
N ALA A 92 3.58 -10.10 14.19
CA ALA A 92 2.93 -8.92 14.75
C ALA A 92 2.59 -9.09 16.24
N LYS A 93 2.17 -10.28 16.67
CA LYS A 93 1.90 -10.60 18.08
C LYS A 93 3.16 -10.57 18.93
N VAL A 94 4.27 -11.13 18.45
CA VAL A 94 5.56 -11.04 19.16
C VAL A 94 5.96 -9.57 19.35
N ILE A 95 5.78 -8.73 18.32
CA ILE A 95 6.05 -7.29 18.43
C ILE A 95 5.13 -6.63 19.47
N GLU A 96 3.84 -6.95 19.48
CA GLU A 96 2.87 -6.41 20.45
C GLU A 96 3.19 -6.84 21.89
N GLU A 97 3.49 -8.12 22.10
CA GLU A 97 3.82 -8.70 23.42
C GLU A 97 5.05 -8.04 24.03
N HIS A 98 6.07 -7.77 23.21
CA HIS A 98 7.33 -7.16 23.65
C HIS A 98 7.38 -5.65 23.40
N TYR A 99 6.26 -5.02 23.01
CA TYR A 99 6.26 -3.65 22.52
C TYR A 99 6.82 -2.67 23.54
N GLU A 100 6.44 -2.79 24.82
CA GLU A 100 6.89 -1.88 25.88
C GLU A 100 8.31 -2.18 26.40
N GLU A 101 8.81 -3.39 26.18
CA GLU A 101 10.10 -3.85 26.73
C GLU A 101 11.30 -3.34 25.91
N TYR A 102 11.15 -3.24 24.59
CA TYR A 102 12.23 -2.87 23.66
C TYR A 102 11.96 -1.51 22.99
N GLU A 103 13.01 -0.82 22.54
CA GLU A 103 12.87 0.43 21.78
C GLU A 103 12.65 0.19 20.29
N GLY A 104 12.99 -1.01 19.80
CA GLY A 104 12.92 -1.36 18.40
C GLY A 104 13.05 -2.85 18.16
N PHE A 105 12.69 -3.25 16.94
CA PHE A 105 12.58 -4.64 16.54
C PHE A 105 13.36 -4.87 15.25
N VAL A 106 14.11 -5.97 15.21
CA VAL A 106 14.73 -6.49 13.98
C VAL A 106 14.07 -7.83 13.66
N ILE A 107 13.58 -7.99 12.44
CA ILE A 107 13.05 -9.27 11.96
C ILE A 107 14.03 -9.83 10.94
N LEU A 108 14.62 -10.98 11.25
CA LEU A 108 15.45 -11.73 10.32
C LEU A 108 14.56 -12.64 9.49
N HIS A 109 14.60 -12.45 8.17
CA HIS A 109 13.66 -13.04 7.23
C HIS A 109 14.37 -13.51 5.95
N GLY A 110 13.86 -14.57 5.33
CA GLY A 110 14.32 -15.00 4.00
C GLY A 110 13.96 -13.98 2.91
N THR A 111 14.83 -13.81 1.92
CA THR A 111 14.72 -12.64 1.03
C THR A 111 13.59 -12.74 -0.01
N ASP A 112 13.10 -13.93 -0.33
CA ASP A 112 12.14 -14.10 -1.44
C ASP A 112 10.80 -13.43 -1.20
N THR A 113 10.27 -13.50 0.02
CA THR A 113 8.98 -12.89 0.38
C THR A 113 9.10 -11.74 1.38
N LEU A 114 10.32 -11.31 1.71
CA LEU A 114 10.58 -10.21 2.66
C LEU A 114 9.77 -8.95 2.35
N ALA A 115 9.70 -8.55 1.07
CA ALA A 115 8.95 -7.37 0.63
C ALA A 115 7.42 -7.51 0.81
N TYR A 116 6.89 -8.74 0.72
CA TYR A 116 5.48 -9.03 1.02
C TYR A 116 5.24 -8.94 2.53
N THR A 117 6.10 -9.54 3.35
CA THR A 117 6.01 -9.48 4.82
C THR A 117 6.14 -8.03 5.33
N SER A 118 7.10 -7.25 4.82
CA SER A 118 7.25 -5.84 5.22
C SER A 118 6.03 -5.00 4.82
N SER A 119 5.44 -5.29 3.66
CA SER A 119 4.22 -4.62 3.21
C SER A 119 3.03 -4.98 4.11
N ALA A 120 2.84 -6.26 4.43
CA ALA A 120 1.77 -6.74 5.31
C ALA A 120 1.88 -6.14 6.71
N LEU A 121 3.06 -6.24 7.34
CA LEU A 121 3.30 -5.70 8.68
C LEU A 121 3.07 -4.19 8.76
N ALA A 122 3.36 -3.43 7.70
CA ALA A 122 3.07 -2.00 7.66
C ALA A 122 1.57 -1.70 7.86
N PHE A 123 0.68 -2.52 7.29
CA PHE A 123 -0.77 -2.37 7.47
C PHE A 123 -1.28 -3.00 8.76
N ILE A 124 -0.67 -4.10 9.22
CA ILE A 124 -1.06 -4.83 10.44
C ILE A 124 -0.76 -4.02 11.70
N LEU A 125 0.43 -3.42 11.79
CA LEU A 125 0.90 -2.67 12.96
C LEU A 125 0.36 -1.23 12.94
N GLU A 126 -0.84 -1.05 13.48
CA GLU A 126 -1.43 0.28 13.63
C GLU A 126 -0.83 1.03 14.80
N ASN A 127 -0.72 2.34 14.66
CA ASN A 127 -0.11 3.21 15.66
C ASN A 127 1.33 2.81 16.03
N LEU A 128 2.08 2.24 15.08
CA LEU A 128 3.50 1.94 15.25
C LEU A 128 4.30 3.23 15.47
N SER A 129 5.00 3.30 16.61
CA SER A 129 5.84 4.42 17.05
C SER A 129 7.31 4.05 17.24
N LYS A 130 7.65 2.76 17.06
CA LYS A 130 8.99 2.18 17.19
C LYS A 130 9.44 1.57 15.86
N PRO A 131 10.76 1.54 15.57
CA PRO A 131 11.28 0.94 14.36
C PRO A 131 11.07 -0.57 14.34
N VAL A 132 10.57 -1.07 13.22
CA VAL A 132 10.53 -2.51 12.89
C VAL A 132 11.32 -2.71 11.62
N ILE A 133 12.54 -3.25 11.74
CA ILE A 133 13.49 -3.36 10.63
C ILE A 133 13.54 -4.81 10.16
N LEU A 134 13.00 -5.09 8.98
CA LEU A 134 13.21 -6.37 8.32
C LEU A 134 14.56 -6.37 7.61
N THR A 135 15.31 -7.44 7.79
CA THR A 135 16.54 -7.68 7.04
C THR A 135 16.78 -9.17 6.84
N GLY A 136 17.81 -9.50 6.09
CA GLY A 136 18.23 -10.86 5.79
C GLY A 136 19.56 -10.82 5.07
N SER A 137 19.86 -11.86 4.30
CA SER A 137 21.10 -11.91 3.52
C SER A 137 20.95 -12.81 2.30
N GLN A 138 21.80 -12.59 1.30
CA GLN A 138 21.92 -13.48 0.15
C GLN A 138 22.86 -14.66 0.46
N ARG A 139 23.71 -14.54 1.48
CA ARG A 139 24.57 -15.62 1.98
C ARG A 139 24.46 -15.80 3.49
N PRO A 140 24.59 -17.02 4.02
CA PRO A 140 24.55 -17.24 5.47
C PRO A 140 25.61 -16.45 6.21
N ILE A 141 25.32 -16.12 7.47
CA ILE A 141 26.32 -15.58 8.38
C ILE A 141 27.40 -16.64 8.63
N GLY A 142 28.65 -16.22 8.78
CA GLY A 142 29.81 -17.12 8.86
C GLY A 142 30.41 -17.56 7.51
N GLU A 143 29.77 -17.26 6.37
CA GLU A 143 30.38 -17.52 5.06
C GLU A 143 31.29 -16.39 4.57
N VAL A 144 32.38 -16.76 3.90
CA VAL A 144 33.29 -15.82 3.24
C VAL A 144 32.53 -14.91 2.27
N ARG A 145 32.66 -13.58 2.41
CA ARG A 145 31.94 -12.56 1.62
C ARG A 145 30.42 -12.58 1.84
N THR A 146 29.97 -12.91 3.05
CA THR A 146 28.58 -12.74 3.45
C THR A 146 28.18 -11.27 3.52
N ASP A 147 26.92 -10.97 3.19
CA ASP A 147 26.27 -9.68 3.43
C ASP A 147 25.51 -9.66 4.77
N ALA A 148 25.39 -10.80 5.46
CA ALA A 148 24.63 -10.96 6.69
C ALA A 148 25.11 -10.06 7.84
N GLU A 149 26.42 -10.01 8.08
CA GLU A 149 27.00 -9.27 9.21
C GLU A 149 26.64 -7.79 9.14
N GLN A 150 26.92 -7.15 8.00
CA GLN A 150 26.66 -5.72 7.82
C GLN A 150 25.15 -5.42 7.84
N ASN A 151 24.34 -6.27 7.20
CA ASN A 151 22.88 -6.11 7.21
C ASN A 151 22.32 -6.17 8.65
N LEU A 152 22.78 -7.14 9.45
CA LEU A 152 22.31 -7.34 10.81
C LEU A 152 22.77 -6.24 11.77
N ILE A 153 24.07 -5.90 11.76
CA ILE A 153 24.63 -4.83 12.60
C ILE A 153 23.87 -3.53 12.35
N THR A 154 23.72 -3.15 11.08
CA THR A 154 23.08 -1.88 10.74
C THR A 154 21.57 -1.90 10.96
N ALA A 155 20.89 -3.04 10.83
CA ALA A 155 19.49 -3.16 11.23
C ALA A 155 19.32 -2.94 12.74
N VAL A 156 20.20 -3.50 13.57
CA VAL A 156 20.21 -3.25 15.02
C VAL A 156 20.51 -1.78 15.32
N GLU A 157 21.44 -1.15 14.61
CA GLU A 157 21.71 0.29 14.73
C GLU A 157 20.49 1.18 14.44
N PHE A 158 19.64 0.81 13.47
CA PHE A 158 18.39 1.51 13.20
C PHE A 158 17.33 1.23 14.26
N ALA A 159 17.26 -0.01 14.77
CA ALA A 159 16.32 -0.39 15.81
C ALA A 159 16.68 0.24 17.18
N ALA A 160 17.96 0.36 17.51
CA ALA A 160 18.49 0.98 18.73
C ALA A 160 18.61 2.51 18.63
N ALA A 161 17.80 3.15 17.78
CA ALA A 161 17.93 4.56 17.46
C ALA A 161 17.92 5.45 18.72
N ARG A 162 17.10 5.15 19.74
CA ARG A 162 17.02 5.98 20.95
C ARG A 162 18.26 5.82 21.83
N SER A 163 18.71 4.59 22.07
CA SER A 163 19.95 4.30 22.79
C SER A 163 21.18 4.92 22.12
N LEU A 164 21.18 5.01 20.78
CA LEU A 164 22.27 5.61 20.00
C LEU A 164 22.10 7.12 19.74
N GLY A 165 21.08 7.77 20.32
CA GLY A 165 20.83 9.20 20.14
C GLY A 165 20.50 9.61 18.69
N ARG A 166 19.88 8.72 17.91
CA ARG A 166 19.52 8.89 16.50
C ARG A 166 18.02 9.15 16.31
N PRO A 167 17.61 9.73 15.15
CA PRO A 167 16.19 9.86 14.83
C PRO A 167 15.47 8.50 14.82
N VAL A 168 14.38 8.41 15.57
CA VAL A 168 13.51 7.22 15.59
C VAL A 168 12.68 7.18 14.32
N ILE A 169 12.60 6.00 13.69
CA ILE A 169 11.84 5.77 12.46
C ILE A 169 10.60 4.94 12.83
N PRO A 170 9.41 5.55 12.99
CA PRO A 170 8.20 4.89 13.47
C PRO A 170 7.50 4.11 12.34
N GLU A 171 8.24 3.26 11.64
CA GLU A 171 7.77 2.58 10.43
C GLU A 171 8.31 1.15 10.34
N VAL A 172 7.56 0.30 9.64
CA VAL A 172 8.09 -0.97 9.14
C VAL A 172 9.01 -0.68 7.97
N CYS A 173 10.26 -1.08 8.08
CA CYS A 173 11.31 -0.79 7.11
C CYS A 173 11.99 -2.07 6.62
N VAL A 174 12.62 -1.96 5.46
CA VAL A 174 13.55 -2.99 4.95
C VAL A 174 14.94 -2.38 4.89
N PHE A 175 15.89 -2.97 5.60
CA PHE A 175 17.29 -2.62 5.45
C PHE A 175 18.01 -3.68 4.63
N PHE A 176 18.67 -3.24 3.55
CA PHE A 176 19.54 -4.11 2.77
C PHE A 176 20.70 -3.30 2.21
N ARG A 177 21.91 -3.82 2.39
CA ARG A 177 23.17 -3.22 1.93
C ARG A 177 23.40 -1.82 2.50
N ASP A 178 23.12 -0.77 1.73
CA ASP A 178 23.43 0.61 2.08
C ASP A 178 22.17 1.45 2.35
N HIS A 179 20.97 0.88 2.22
CA HIS A 179 19.73 1.64 2.20
C HIS A 179 18.69 1.09 3.15
N LEU A 180 18.01 2.01 3.84
CA LEU A 180 16.79 1.73 4.58
C LEU A 180 15.60 2.22 3.77
N TYR A 181 14.72 1.31 3.38
CA TYR A 181 13.53 1.58 2.60
C TYR A 181 12.27 1.50 3.47
N ARG A 182 11.24 2.27 3.11
CA ARG A 182 9.88 2.06 3.64
C ARG A 182 9.39 0.68 3.22
N GLY A 183 8.92 -0.12 4.17
CA GLY A 183 8.60 -1.53 3.95
C GLY A 183 7.57 -1.77 2.84
N CYS A 184 6.48 -1.00 2.85
CA CYS A 184 5.41 -1.03 1.83
C CYS A 184 5.76 -0.30 0.51
N ARG A 185 7.04 0.04 0.30
CA ARG A 185 7.57 0.58 -0.96
C ARG A 185 8.65 -0.29 -1.57
N THR A 186 8.99 -1.38 -0.90
CA THR A 186 10.13 -2.23 -1.24
C THR A 186 9.69 -3.36 -2.16
N THR A 187 10.55 -3.75 -3.09
CA THR A 187 10.42 -4.98 -3.90
C THR A 187 11.79 -5.60 -4.12
N LYS A 188 11.84 -6.92 -4.30
CA LYS A 188 13.07 -7.63 -4.64
C LYS A 188 13.35 -7.47 -6.14
N ILE A 189 14.39 -6.72 -6.47
CA ILE A 189 14.79 -6.38 -7.85
C ILE A 189 15.88 -7.30 -8.42
N SER A 190 16.55 -8.08 -7.56
CA SER A 190 17.56 -9.05 -7.98
C SER A 190 17.49 -10.32 -7.15
N ALA A 191 17.58 -11.47 -7.82
CA ALA A 191 17.60 -12.78 -7.16
C ALA A 191 18.97 -13.12 -6.55
N SER A 192 20.06 -12.48 -6.99
CA SER A 192 21.43 -12.88 -6.65
C SER A 192 22.35 -11.75 -6.21
N SER A 193 22.06 -10.50 -6.55
CA SER A 193 22.86 -9.34 -6.14
C SER A 193 22.71 -9.06 -4.65
N PHE A 194 23.78 -8.61 -3.98
CA PHE A 194 23.69 -8.03 -2.63
C PHE A 194 22.87 -6.74 -2.60
N ASN A 195 22.72 -6.05 -3.73
CA ASN A 195 21.69 -5.02 -3.89
C ASN A 195 20.37 -5.67 -4.35
N ALA A 196 19.83 -6.55 -3.50
CA ALA A 196 18.69 -7.41 -3.84
C ALA A 196 17.36 -6.65 -3.89
N PHE A 197 17.23 -5.57 -3.12
CA PHE A 197 15.99 -4.82 -2.93
C PHE A 197 16.09 -3.39 -3.46
N GLY A 198 14.95 -2.85 -3.87
CA GLY A 198 14.81 -1.47 -4.27
C GLY A 198 13.44 -0.90 -3.89
N SER A 199 13.32 0.41 -3.99
CA SER A 199 12.07 1.15 -3.79
C SER A 199 11.86 2.09 -4.98
N PRO A 200 11.35 1.59 -6.12
CA PRO A 200 11.36 2.32 -7.39
C PRO A 200 10.59 3.63 -7.34
N ASN A 201 9.47 3.65 -6.61
CA ASN A 201 8.58 4.81 -6.53
C ASN A 201 8.78 5.68 -5.28
N SER A 202 9.75 5.37 -4.41
CA SER A 202 10.06 6.20 -3.23
C SER A 202 11.56 6.19 -2.94
N LYS A 203 12.14 7.35 -2.62
CA LYS A 203 13.52 7.38 -2.16
C LYS A 203 13.66 6.64 -0.81
N PRO A 204 14.87 6.11 -0.49
CA PRO A 204 15.18 5.57 0.83
C PRO A 204 14.86 6.55 1.96
N LEU A 205 14.51 6.01 3.14
CA LEU A 205 14.35 6.77 4.38
C LEU A 205 15.71 7.13 5.00
N ALA A 206 16.70 6.25 4.82
CA ALA A 206 18.07 6.48 5.27
C ALA A 206 19.09 5.80 4.35
N THR A 207 20.33 6.26 4.43
CA THR A 207 21.49 5.63 3.78
C THR A 207 22.55 5.35 4.84
N ALA A 208 23.05 4.11 4.87
CA ALA A 208 24.14 3.66 5.72
C ALA A 208 25.42 3.57 4.89
N GLY A 209 26.22 4.64 4.89
CA GLY A 209 27.58 4.63 4.34
C GLY A 209 28.59 4.74 5.48
N ALA A 210 29.68 5.49 5.27
CA ALA A 210 30.63 5.84 6.34
C ALA A 210 29.96 6.51 7.57
N ARG A 211 28.76 7.08 7.39
CA ARG A 211 27.84 7.49 8.45
C ARG A 211 26.42 7.13 8.02
N ILE A 212 25.57 6.84 9.00
CA ILE A 212 24.13 6.72 8.78
C ILE A 212 23.52 8.11 8.66
N ARG A 213 22.73 8.31 7.60
CA ARG A 213 21.99 9.55 7.33
C ARG A 213 20.52 9.24 7.17
N VAL A 214 19.69 9.72 8.08
CA VAL A 214 18.24 9.63 8.03
C VAL A 214 17.69 10.91 7.39
N ASP A 215 16.70 10.80 6.49
CA ASP A 215 15.98 11.93 5.91
C ASP A 215 14.69 12.17 6.72
N PRO A 216 14.67 13.13 7.68
CA PRO A 216 13.54 13.34 8.57
C PRO A 216 12.27 13.76 7.83
N TRP A 217 12.39 14.41 6.67
CA TRP A 217 11.25 14.88 5.88
C TRP A 217 10.51 13.74 5.16
N ARG A 218 11.08 12.54 5.17
CA ARG A 218 10.45 11.34 4.58
C ARG A 218 9.75 10.48 5.61
N LEU A 219 10.05 10.68 6.89
CA LEU A 219 9.49 9.87 7.96
C LEU A 219 8.02 10.22 8.17
N ARG A 220 7.23 9.20 8.49
CA ARG A 220 5.86 9.43 8.95
C ARG A 220 5.87 10.09 10.32
N ILE A 221 4.87 10.94 10.55
CA ILE A 221 4.64 11.50 11.88
C ILE A 221 4.30 10.35 12.83
N PRO A 222 4.97 10.23 13.99
CA PRO A 222 4.63 9.22 14.98
C PRO A 222 3.15 9.32 15.36
N PRO A 223 2.41 8.20 15.33
CA PRO A 223 1.01 8.18 15.68
C PRO A 223 0.80 8.45 17.18
N GLN A 224 -0.39 8.92 17.53
CA GLN A 224 -0.83 9.10 18.92
C GLN A 224 -1.62 7.86 19.35
N GLY A 225 -1.21 7.23 20.44
CA GLY A 225 -1.90 6.07 21.04
C GLY A 225 -1.08 4.78 21.03
N PRO A 226 -1.60 3.73 21.70
CA PRO A 226 -0.91 2.44 21.79
C PRO A 226 -0.94 1.71 20.45
N LEU A 227 0.05 0.83 20.25
CA LEU A 227 0.09 -0.14 19.15
C LEU A 227 -1.21 -0.95 19.14
N ARG A 228 -1.75 -1.22 17.95
CA ARG A 228 -2.88 -2.13 17.74
C ARG A 228 -2.63 -3.01 16.53
N LEU A 229 -3.13 -4.25 16.58
CA LEU A 229 -3.00 -5.19 15.46
C LEU A 229 -4.29 -5.29 14.66
N LYS A 230 -4.20 -5.09 13.33
CA LYS A 230 -5.23 -5.56 12.39
C LYS A 230 -5.03 -7.05 12.11
N GLN A 231 -5.99 -7.87 12.55
CA GLN A 231 -5.85 -9.35 12.49
C GLN A 231 -6.78 -10.03 11.48
N ARG A 232 -7.66 -9.28 10.80
CA ARG A 232 -8.61 -9.82 9.83
C ARG A 232 -8.09 -9.62 8.42
N PHE A 233 -8.08 -10.69 7.61
CA PHE A 233 -7.69 -10.65 6.21
C PHE A 233 -8.74 -11.37 5.35
N GLU A 234 -8.90 -10.89 4.12
CA GLU A 234 -9.64 -11.62 3.09
C GLU A 234 -8.65 -12.47 2.29
N HIS A 235 -8.73 -13.79 2.35
CA HIS A 235 -7.75 -14.66 1.69
C HIS A 235 -8.07 -14.93 0.22
N SER A 236 -9.31 -14.65 -0.20
CA SER A 236 -9.84 -15.01 -1.53
C SER A 236 -9.49 -13.92 -2.55
N LEU A 237 -8.19 -13.70 -2.77
CA LEU A 237 -7.67 -12.71 -3.71
C LEU A 237 -6.81 -13.35 -4.80
N ALA A 238 -6.68 -12.66 -5.94
CA ALA A 238 -5.75 -13.03 -7.00
C ALA A 238 -4.87 -11.85 -7.42
N SER A 239 -3.68 -12.14 -7.97
CA SER A 239 -2.86 -11.19 -8.71
C SER A 239 -2.55 -11.75 -10.09
N LEU A 240 -2.79 -10.98 -11.14
CA LEU A 240 -2.66 -11.43 -12.52
C LEU A 240 -1.93 -10.41 -13.38
N ASP A 241 -0.85 -10.84 -14.02
CA ASP A 241 -0.19 -10.09 -15.09
C ASP A 241 -0.92 -10.34 -16.41
N ILE A 242 -1.44 -9.29 -17.03
CA ILE A 242 -1.96 -9.40 -18.39
C ILE A 242 -0.80 -9.51 -19.40
N PHE A 243 -1.01 -10.17 -20.53
CA PHE A 243 -0.01 -10.23 -21.61
C PHE A 243 -0.68 -10.04 -22.98
N PRO A 244 0.08 -9.61 -24.01
CA PRO A 244 -0.47 -9.44 -25.35
C PRO A 244 -1.13 -10.73 -25.85
N GLY A 245 -2.40 -10.66 -26.23
CA GLY A 245 -3.15 -11.83 -26.69
C GLY A 245 -3.74 -12.70 -25.59
N MET A 246 -3.74 -12.26 -24.32
CA MET A 246 -4.44 -12.95 -23.22
C MET A 246 -5.91 -13.22 -23.59
N PRO A 247 -6.36 -14.49 -23.63
CA PRO A 247 -7.75 -14.83 -23.92
C PRO A 247 -8.71 -14.32 -22.82
N ALA A 248 -9.87 -13.80 -23.22
CA ALA A 248 -10.89 -13.36 -22.28
C ALA A 248 -11.44 -14.52 -21.43
N GLU A 249 -11.40 -15.73 -21.98
CA GLU A 249 -11.87 -16.96 -21.35
C GLU A 249 -11.02 -17.35 -20.14
N LEU A 250 -9.70 -17.14 -20.19
CA LEU A 250 -8.80 -17.36 -19.05
C LEU A 250 -9.14 -16.39 -17.90
N LEU A 251 -9.42 -15.14 -18.25
CA LEU A 251 -9.81 -14.13 -17.28
C LEU A 251 -11.19 -14.43 -16.67
N ALA A 252 -12.13 -14.95 -17.47
CA ALA A 252 -13.44 -15.37 -16.99
C ALA A 252 -13.32 -16.51 -15.98
N GLN A 253 -12.52 -17.54 -16.28
CA GLN A 253 -12.25 -18.65 -15.36
C GLN A 253 -11.69 -18.19 -14.02
N LEU A 254 -10.80 -17.19 -14.03
CA LEU A 254 -10.30 -16.59 -12.79
C LEU A 254 -11.46 -15.95 -12.00
N PHE A 255 -12.27 -15.11 -12.64
CA PHE A 255 -13.36 -14.42 -11.97
C PHE A 255 -14.50 -15.32 -11.50
N ASP A 256 -14.67 -16.49 -12.13
CA ASP A 256 -15.63 -17.51 -11.71
C ASP A 256 -15.15 -18.34 -10.51
N SER A 257 -13.94 -18.09 -10.01
CA SER A 257 -13.40 -18.78 -8.83
C SER A 257 -14.31 -18.54 -7.60
N PRO A 258 -14.82 -19.60 -6.95
CA PRO A 258 -15.75 -19.46 -5.84
C PRO A 258 -15.18 -18.62 -4.70
N GLY A 259 -15.94 -17.61 -4.28
CA GLY A 259 -15.56 -16.75 -3.17
C GLY A 259 -14.48 -15.72 -3.46
N LEU A 260 -14.01 -15.57 -4.71
CA LEU A 260 -13.05 -14.53 -5.08
C LEU A 260 -13.64 -13.14 -4.78
N ARG A 261 -12.91 -12.34 -3.99
CA ARG A 261 -13.37 -11.03 -3.49
C ARG A 261 -12.59 -9.85 -4.06
N GLY A 262 -11.36 -10.08 -4.53
CA GLY A 262 -10.56 -9.03 -5.13
C GLY A 262 -9.46 -9.54 -6.05
N VAL A 263 -9.08 -8.71 -7.02
CA VAL A 263 -8.04 -9.01 -8.00
C VAL A 263 -7.14 -7.80 -8.18
N VAL A 264 -5.83 -7.97 -7.99
CA VAL A 264 -4.81 -7.02 -8.43
C VAL A 264 -4.44 -7.37 -9.88
N LEU A 265 -5.04 -6.65 -10.82
CA LEU A 265 -4.78 -6.78 -12.25
C LEU A 265 -3.57 -5.92 -12.62
N ARG A 266 -2.44 -6.55 -12.94
CA ARG A 266 -1.20 -5.89 -13.33
C ARG A 266 -1.20 -5.66 -14.84
N THR A 267 -1.29 -4.41 -15.26
CA THR A 267 -1.48 -3.94 -16.64
C THR A 267 -0.25 -3.23 -17.21
N PHE A 268 -0.30 -2.86 -18.50
CA PHE A 268 0.85 -2.29 -19.20
C PHE A 268 1.03 -0.80 -18.93
N GLY A 269 2.28 -0.34 -18.83
CA GLY A 269 2.61 1.08 -18.76
C GLY A 269 1.84 1.81 -17.66
N ASN A 270 1.14 2.88 -17.99
CA ASN A 270 0.38 3.70 -17.04
C ASN A 270 -1.03 3.16 -16.72
N GLY A 271 -1.27 1.86 -16.85
CA GLY A 271 -2.57 1.26 -16.52
C GLY A 271 -3.39 0.77 -17.72
N ASN A 272 -2.76 0.47 -18.85
CA ASN A 272 -3.42 0.13 -20.11
C ASN A 272 -3.69 -1.38 -20.23
N ALA A 273 -4.87 -1.75 -20.70
CA ALA A 273 -5.25 -3.13 -20.98
C ALA A 273 -5.88 -3.27 -22.37
N PRO A 274 -6.05 -4.51 -22.90
CA PRO A 274 -6.75 -4.74 -24.15
C PRO A 274 -8.10 -4.04 -24.21
N SER A 275 -8.37 -3.37 -25.34
CA SER A 275 -9.66 -2.71 -25.60
C SER A 275 -10.73 -3.65 -26.15
N ASP A 276 -10.41 -4.94 -26.29
CA ASP A 276 -11.34 -5.96 -26.77
C ASP A 276 -12.64 -5.97 -25.92
N PRO A 277 -13.82 -5.87 -26.56
CA PRO A 277 -15.08 -5.81 -25.84
C PRO A 277 -15.37 -7.03 -24.96
N ARG A 278 -14.91 -8.23 -25.34
CA ARG A 278 -15.12 -9.45 -24.53
C ARG A 278 -14.22 -9.43 -23.30
N PHE A 279 -12.93 -9.13 -23.47
CA PHE A 279 -11.96 -8.95 -22.38
C PHE A 279 -12.47 -7.96 -21.34
N LEU A 280 -12.84 -6.77 -21.80
CA LEU A 280 -13.37 -5.76 -20.89
C LEU A 280 -14.75 -6.14 -20.35
N GLY A 281 -15.59 -6.84 -21.13
CA GLY A 281 -16.89 -7.34 -20.70
C GLY A 281 -16.81 -8.24 -19.46
N VAL A 282 -15.88 -9.19 -19.48
CA VAL A 282 -15.59 -10.11 -18.37
C VAL A 282 -15.23 -9.35 -17.09
N ILE A 283 -14.31 -8.37 -17.17
CA ILE A 283 -13.95 -7.53 -16.01
C ILE A 283 -15.15 -6.75 -15.49
N GLY A 284 -15.96 -6.20 -16.40
CA GLY A 284 -17.15 -5.45 -16.02
C GLY A 284 -18.19 -6.31 -15.30
N GLU A 285 -18.32 -7.59 -15.66
CA GLU A 285 -19.22 -8.51 -14.96
C GLU A 285 -18.68 -8.87 -13.58
N ALA A 286 -17.37 -9.12 -13.45
CA ALA A 286 -16.73 -9.36 -12.16
C ALA A 286 -16.95 -8.21 -11.17
N VAL A 287 -16.77 -6.96 -11.62
CA VAL A 287 -17.01 -5.78 -10.77
C VAL A 287 -18.48 -5.66 -10.38
N LYS A 288 -19.43 -5.93 -11.29
CA LYS A 288 -20.86 -5.95 -10.95
C LYS A 288 -21.19 -7.02 -9.91
N ASN A 289 -20.51 -8.15 -9.95
CA ASN A 289 -20.65 -9.25 -8.99
C ASN A 289 -19.95 -8.98 -7.65
N GLY A 290 -19.43 -7.75 -7.45
CA GLY A 290 -18.84 -7.33 -6.18
C GLY A 290 -17.37 -7.69 -6.01
N ILE A 291 -16.68 -8.11 -7.07
CA ILE A 291 -15.23 -8.34 -7.03
C ILE A 291 -14.51 -6.99 -7.14
N LEU A 292 -13.66 -6.67 -6.16
CA LEU A 292 -12.83 -5.48 -6.21
C LEU A 292 -11.66 -5.69 -7.18
N VAL A 293 -11.67 -4.99 -8.32
CA VAL A 293 -10.56 -5.05 -9.28
C VAL A 293 -9.69 -3.80 -9.15
N LEU A 294 -8.43 -4.02 -8.77
CA LEU A 294 -7.40 -2.98 -8.65
C LEU A 294 -6.43 -3.06 -9.84
N ASN A 295 -6.33 -1.99 -10.61
CA ASN A 295 -5.40 -1.83 -11.71
C ASN A 295 -4.04 -1.34 -11.18
N ALA A 296 -3.02 -2.19 -11.27
CA ALA A 296 -1.63 -1.87 -10.98
C ALA A 296 -0.77 -1.96 -12.23
N THR A 297 0.38 -1.30 -12.27
CA THR A 297 1.31 -1.43 -13.41
C THR A 297 2.20 -2.67 -13.25
N GLN A 298 2.57 -3.28 -14.36
CA GLN A 298 3.65 -4.29 -14.40
C GLN A 298 5.03 -3.65 -14.34
N CYS A 299 5.16 -2.38 -14.74
CA CYS A 299 6.41 -1.65 -14.74
C CYS A 299 6.95 -1.53 -13.30
N LEU A 300 8.27 -1.65 -13.16
CA LEU A 300 8.93 -1.53 -11.86
C LEU A 300 8.77 -0.12 -11.28
N GLU A 301 8.88 0.91 -12.12
CA GLU A 301 8.71 2.33 -11.78
C GLU A 301 7.54 2.93 -12.55
N GLY A 302 6.83 3.87 -11.91
CA GLY A 302 5.73 4.63 -12.49
C GLY A 302 4.44 4.51 -11.70
N GLU A 303 3.39 5.16 -12.22
CA GLU A 303 2.06 5.13 -11.62
C GLU A 303 0.99 4.83 -12.67
N VAL A 304 -0.09 4.20 -12.21
CA VAL A 304 -1.33 4.06 -12.97
C VAL A 304 -2.04 5.42 -12.99
N GLU A 305 -2.32 5.92 -14.20
CA GLU A 305 -2.94 7.23 -14.40
C GLU A 305 -4.34 7.06 -15.01
N PRO A 306 -5.41 7.19 -14.20
CA PRO A 306 -6.76 7.06 -14.71
C PRO A 306 -7.07 8.07 -15.81
N GLY A 307 -7.67 7.60 -16.92
CA GLY A 307 -8.30 8.48 -17.92
C GLY A 307 -7.35 9.25 -18.84
N ARG A 308 -6.02 9.07 -18.74
CA ARG A 308 -5.06 9.73 -19.65
C ARG A 308 -5.11 9.17 -21.08
N TYR A 309 -5.43 7.88 -21.22
CA TYR A 309 -5.51 7.18 -22.50
C TYR A 309 -6.82 6.41 -22.65
N THR A 310 -7.35 6.36 -23.87
CA THR A 310 -8.53 5.56 -24.25
C THR A 310 -8.38 4.07 -23.87
N ALA A 311 -7.16 3.53 -23.96
CA ALA A 311 -6.84 2.15 -23.57
C ALA A 311 -7.03 1.85 -22.06
N SER A 312 -6.92 2.88 -21.21
CA SER A 312 -7.19 2.75 -19.77
C SER A 312 -8.66 3.03 -19.43
N ALA A 313 -9.34 3.89 -20.21
CA ALA A 313 -10.72 4.30 -19.97
C ALA A 313 -11.72 3.13 -19.96
N GLY A 314 -11.44 2.09 -20.76
CA GLY A 314 -12.21 0.85 -20.78
C GLY A 314 -12.34 0.22 -19.38
N LEU A 315 -11.24 0.08 -18.64
CA LEU A 315 -11.25 -0.49 -17.29
C LEU A 315 -12.04 0.39 -16.30
N TYR A 316 -11.78 1.69 -16.29
CA TYR A 316 -12.43 2.61 -15.34
C TYR A 316 -13.94 2.74 -15.57
N SER A 317 -14.41 2.60 -16.82
CA SER A 317 -15.84 2.54 -17.16
C SER A 317 -16.58 1.35 -16.57
N ARG A 318 -15.82 0.36 -16.12
CA ARG A 318 -16.34 -0.87 -15.55
C ARG A 318 -16.20 -0.92 -14.03
N GLY A 319 -15.75 0.17 -13.42
CA GLY A 319 -15.61 0.28 -11.97
C GLY A 319 -14.26 -0.16 -11.41
N VAL A 320 -13.29 -0.51 -12.27
CA VAL A 320 -11.90 -0.79 -11.85
C VAL A 320 -11.30 0.45 -11.18
N VAL A 321 -10.49 0.24 -10.15
CA VAL A 321 -9.83 1.28 -9.35
C VAL A 321 -8.32 1.26 -9.58
N GLY A 322 -7.65 2.41 -9.66
CA GLY A 322 -6.20 2.46 -9.85
C GLY A 322 -5.43 2.29 -8.54
N SER A 323 -4.30 1.58 -8.58
CA SER A 323 -3.37 1.39 -7.46
C SER A 323 -2.37 2.53 -7.27
N MET A 324 -2.48 3.61 -8.06
CA MET A 324 -1.48 4.68 -8.14
C MET A 324 -0.08 4.08 -8.42
N ASP A 325 0.89 4.35 -7.54
CA ASP A 325 2.29 3.94 -7.63
C ASP A 325 2.68 2.88 -6.58
N MET A 326 1.68 2.13 -6.06
CA MET A 326 1.93 0.99 -5.17
C MET A 326 2.75 -0.09 -5.87
N THR A 327 3.64 -0.75 -5.11
CA THR A 327 4.26 -1.99 -5.56
C THR A 327 3.23 -3.13 -5.57
N ARG A 328 3.53 -4.25 -6.24
CA ARG A 328 2.64 -5.42 -6.24
C ARG A 328 2.46 -6.00 -4.84
N GLU A 329 3.52 -5.97 -4.04
CA GLU A 329 3.56 -6.47 -2.66
C GLU A 329 2.63 -5.62 -1.78
N ALA A 330 2.74 -4.30 -1.89
CA ALA A 330 1.90 -3.37 -1.15
C ALA A 330 0.44 -3.38 -1.59
N ALA A 331 0.18 -3.48 -2.89
CA ALA A 331 -1.18 -3.57 -3.43
C ALA A 331 -1.91 -4.81 -2.90
N LEU A 332 -1.24 -5.97 -2.88
CA LEU A 332 -1.79 -7.20 -2.32
C LEU A 332 -1.96 -7.11 -0.80
N ALA A 333 -0.90 -6.73 -0.07
CA ALA A 333 -0.93 -6.57 1.38
C ALA A 333 -2.08 -5.66 1.85
N LYS A 334 -2.25 -4.51 1.18
CA LYS A 334 -3.32 -3.57 1.45
C LYS A 334 -4.70 -4.16 1.15
N MET A 335 -4.85 -4.85 0.03
CA MET A 335 -6.13 -5.47 -0.34
C MET A 335 -6.55 -6.57 0.63
N PHE A 336 -5.59 -7.41 1.08
CA PHE A 336 -5.83 -8.44 2.11
C PHE A 336 -6.43 -7.83 3.37
N VAL A 337 -5.82 -6.75 3.88
CA VAL A 337 -6.27 -6.06 5.10
C VAL A 337 -7.60 -5.35 4.86
N VAL A 338 -7.71 -4.53 3.81
CA VAL A 338 -8.89 -3.70 3.56
C VAL A 338 -10.15 -4.55 3.38
N LEU A 339 -10.10 -5.63 2.59
CA LEU A 339 -11.25 -6.52 2.41
C LEU A 339 -11.52 -7.43 3.62
N GLY A 340 -10.53 -7.62 4.50
CA GLY A 340 -10.72 -8.27 5.80
C GLY A 340 -11.47 -7.39 6.83
N GLU A 341 -11.45 -6.08 6.65
CA GLU A 341 -12.11 -5.12 7.55
C GLU A 341 -13.52 -4.70 7.13
N THR A 342 -13.87 -4.86 5.85
CA THR A 342 -15.18 -4.47 5.35
C THR A 342 -15.69 -5.41 4.26
N THR A 343 -17.00 -5.65 4.25
CA THR A 343 -17.71 -6.30 3.15
C THR A 343 -18.27 -5.31 2.13
N ASP A 344 -18.29 -4.00 2.44
CA ASP A 344 -18.66 -2.95 1.49
C ASP A 344 -17.50 -2.73 0.49
N VAL A 345 -17.69 -3.24 -0.73
CA VAL A 345 -16.73 -3.16 -1.83
C VAL A 345 -16.43 -1.72 -2.24
N ARG A 346 -17.39 -0.80 -2.11
CA ARG A 346 -17.17 0.63 -2.40
C ARG A 346 -16.29 1.25 -1.33
N LEU A 347 -16.54 0.96 -0.04
CA LEU A 347 -15.67 1.41 1.03
C LEU A 347 -14.26 0.82 0.89
N ALA A 348 -14.15 -0.44 0.50
CA ALA A 348 -12.87 -1.09 0.21
C ALA A 348 -12.15 -0.40 -0.96
N ALA A 349 -12.84 -0.14 -2.07
CA ALA A 349 -12.33 0.58 -3.22
C ALA A 349 -11.77 1.95 -2.84
N ASP A 350 -12.48 2.72 -2.02
CA ASP A 350 -11.99 4.02 -1.55
C ASP A 350 -10.75 3.88 -0.67
N ARG A 351 -10.76 2.96 0.30
CA ARG A 351 -9.60 2.73 1.18
C ARG A 351 -8.37 2.29 0.39
N MET A 352 -8.53 1.54 -0.70
CA MET A 352 -7.43 1.21 -1.61
C MET A 352 -6.79 2.46 -2.22
N GLN A 353 -7.52 3.57 -2.37
CA GLN A 353 -7.01 4.84 -2.89
C GLN A 353 -6.55 5.83 -1.82
N ILE A 354 -6.67 5.53 -0.53
CA ILE A 354 -6.16 6.38 0.57
C ILE A 354 -4.75 5.94 0.98
N ASN A 355 -3.80 6.87 1.11
CA ASN A 355 -2.45 6.59 1.57
C ASN A 355 -2.42 6.25 3.08
N MET A 356 -2.43 4.96 3.43
CA MET A 356 -2.58 4.52 4.82
C MET A 356 -1.25 4.44 5.58
N ARG A 357 -0.17 4.06 4.88
CA ARG A 357 1.13 3.70 5.48
C ARG A 357 2.32 4.22 4.67
N GLY A 358 2.08 5.10 3.70
CA GLY A 358 3.12 5.63 2.80
C GLY A 358 3.37 4.75 1.58
N GLU A 359 2.49 3.78 1.30
CA GLU A 359 2.56 2.82 0.20
C GLU A 359 2.34 3.43 -1.19
N GLN A 360 1.69 4.60 -1.22
CA GLN A 360 1.41 5.38 -2.42
C GLN A 360 1.67 6.86 -2.15
N ARG A 361 1.91 7.65 -3.21
CA ARG A 361 2.36 9.05 -3.08
C ARG A 361 1.24 10.01 -2.70
N ARG A 362 0.00 9.66 -3.01
CA ARG A 362 -1.19 10.51 -2.88
C ARG A 362 -2.37 9.71 -2.36
N SER A 363 -3.32 10.39 -1.76
CA SER A 363 -4.65 9.89 -1.47
C SER A 363 -5.64 10.38 -2.53
N ILE A 364 -6.62 9.56 -2.87
CA ILE A 364 -7.80 9.98 -3.64
C ILE A 364 -9.00 9.82 -2.74
N PHE A 365 -9.52 10.93 -2.27
CA PHE A 365 -10.76 10.96 -1.51
C PHE A 365 -11.92 11.05 -2.47
N ASN A 366 -12.83 10.08 -2.43
CA ASN A 366 -14.00 10.07 -3.29
C ASN A 366 -15.22 10.54 -2.50
N LEU A 367 -15.90 11.54 -3.05
CA LEU A 367 -17.25 11.87 -2.69
C LEU A 367 -18.19 11.26 -3.73
N HIS A 368 -18.98 10.28 -3.30
CA HIS A 368 -19.86 9.52 -4.19
C HIS A 368 -21.26 10.13 -4.24
N PHE A 369 -21.92 10.00 -5.38
CA PHE A 369 -23.29 10.44 -5.59
C PHE A 369 -24.09 9.34 -6.28
N LYS A 370 -25.39 9.27 -5.97
CA LYS A 370 -26.30 8.30 -6.58
C LYS A 370 -26.39 8.49 -8.09
N GLY A 371 -26.64 7.40 -8.82
CA GLY A 371 -27.06 7.50 -10.23
C GLY A 371 -28.44 8.15 -10.35
N GLY A 372 -28.72 8.70 -11.53
CA GLY A 372 -29.95 9.46 -11.79
C GLY A 372 -30.25 9.60 -13.29
N LYS A 373 -31.26 10.42 -13.58
CA LYS A 373 -31.68 10.77 -14.94
C LYS A 373 -31.81 12.27 -15.05
N ALA A 374 -30.87 12.91 -15.71
CA ALA A 374 -30.99 14.31 -16.05
C ALA A 374 -32.01 14.47 -17.18
N LYS A 375 -32.95 15.40 -17.02
CA LYS A 375 -33.96 15.74 -18.02
C LYS A 375 -33.69 17.15 -18.56
N ALA A 376 -34.03 17.36 -19.82
CA ALA A 376 -33.90 18.66 -20.46
C ALA A 376 -34.72 19.73 -19.73
N GLY A 377 -34.06 20.82 -19.32
CA GLY A 377 -34.72 21.97 -18.68
C GLY A 377 -35.13 21.78 -17.22
N GLU A 378 -34.82 20.63 -16.60
CA GLU A 378 -35.03 20.38 -15.18
C GLU A 378 -33.68 20.31 -14.45
N ASN A 379 -33.61 20.84 -13.22
CA ASN A 379 -32.47 20.67 -12.34
C ASN A 379 -32.51 19.26 -11.73
N GLU A 380 -31.54 18.41 -12.05
CA GLU A 380 -31.45 17.08 -11.44
C GLU A 380 -30.65 17.15 -10.14
N PHE A 381 -31.30 16.80 -9.03
CA PHE A 381 -30.68 16.77 -7.70
C PHE A 381 -30.13 15.37 -7.43
N VAL A 382 -28.81 15.29 -7.25
CA VAL A 382 -28.10 14.04 -7.06
C VAL A 382 -27.61 13.95 -5.61
N PRO A 383 -28.23 13.12 -4.76
CA PRO A 383 -27.82 12.98 -3.35
C PRO A 383 -26.39 12.41 -3.24
N GLY A 384 -25.59 13.04 -2.39
CA GLY A 384 -24.24 12.59 -2.04
C GLY A 384 -24.24 11.53 -0.92
N TYR A 385 -23.17 10.77 -0.87
CA TYR A 385 -22.76 9.95 0.27
C TYR A 385 -21.59 10.63 0.98
N PRO A 386 -21.38 10.38 2.28
CA PRO A 386 -20.21 10.89 2.97
C PRO A 386 -18.92 10.44 2.26
N MET A 387 -17.93 11.34 2.25
CA MET A 387 -16.59 11.03 1.79
C MET A 387 -15.95 9.99 2.72
N THR A 388 -15.34 8.97 2.13
CA THR A 388 -14.60 7.95 2.88
C THR A 388 -13.33 8.56 3.50
N GLU A 389 -13.06 8.23 4.77
CA GLU A 389 -11.91 8.78 5.54
C GLU A 389 -11.90 10.33 5.59
N PHE A 390 -13.08 10.95 5.66
CA PHE A 390 -13.25 12.41 5.61
C PHE A 390 -12.41 13.18 6.63
N ASP A 391 -12.20 12.63 7.84
CA ASP A 391 -11.39 13.27 8.87
C ASP A 391 -9.91 13.42 8.46
N GLN A 392 -9.43 12.60 7.52
CA GLN A 392 -8.08 12.67 6.96
C GLN A 392 -7.99 13.63 5.75
N PHE A 393 -9.13 14.14 5.26
CA PHE A 393 -9.15 15.00 4.08
C PHE A 393 -8.80 16.44 4.44
N ASP A 394 -7.69 16.93 3.87
CA ASP A 394 -7.40 18.35 3.84
C ASP A 394 -7.60 18.97 2.46
N ALA A 395 -8.62 19.82 2.35
CA ALA A 395 -8.92 20.56 1.13
C ALA A 395 -7.72 21.38 0.62
N LYS A 396 -6.83 21.84 1.50
CA LYS A 396 -5.62 22.59 1.12
C LYS A 396 -4.58 21.71 0.41
N GLU A 397 -4.56 20.42 0.70
CA GLU A 397 -3.66 19.45 0.06
C GLU A 397 -4.18 19.00 -1.31
N ALA A 398 -5.46 19.25 -1.62
CA ALA A 398 -6.06 18.89 -2.90
C ALA A 398 -5.32 19.55 -4.08
N SER A 399 -4.53 18.74 -4.78
CA SER A 399 -3.76 19.13 -5.95
C SER A 399 -4.62 19.21 -7.22
N ARG A 400 -5.65 18.38 -7.31
CA ARG A 400 -6.65 18.35 -8.39
C ARG A 400 -7.95 17.74 -7.91
N VAL A 401 -9.06 18.16 -8.52
CA VAL A 401 -10.39 17.57 -8.29
C VAL A 401 -10.94 17.12 -9.64
N TRP A 402 -11.32 15.86 -9.75
CA TRP A 402 -11.88 15.31 -10.97
C TRP A 402 -13.31 14.84 -10.72
N LEU A 403 -14.20 15.20 -11.62
CA LEU A 403 -15.46 14.51 -11.75
C LEU A 403 -15.26 13.22 -12.55
N ARG A 404 -15.81 12.13 -12.03
CA ARG A 404 -15.99 10.88 -12.74
C ARG A 404 -17.47 10.52 -12.80
N MET A 405 -18.06 10.53 -14.00
CA MET A 405 -19.42 10.00 -14.23
C MET A 405 -19.31 8.68 -14.98
N THR A 406 -20.01 7.64 -14.54
CA THR A 406 -20.00 6.31 -15.20
C THR A 406 -21.42 5.85 -15.50
N GLY A 407 -21.57 4.91 -16.43
CA GLY A 407 -22.90 4.40 -16.77
C GLY A 407 -23.71 5.36 -17.61
N LEU A 408 -23.05 6.30 -18.31
CA LEU A 408 -23.77 7.30 -19.08
C LEU A 408 -24.52 6.63 -20.24
N THR A 409 -25.80 6.94 -20.39
CA THR A 409 -26.70 6.35 -21.39
C THR A 409 -27.61 7.41 -21.98
N ARG A 410 -27.83 7.38 -23.30
CA ARG A 410 -28.77 8.25 -23.99
C ARG A 410 -29.42 7.53 -25.17
N LYS A 411 -30.63 7.99 -25.55
CA LYS A 411 -31.45 7.37 -26.61
C LYS A 411 -30.95 7.65 -28.04
N ARG A 412 -30.20 8.73 -28.27
CA ARG A 412 -29.75 9.17 -29.61
C ARG A 412 -28.32 9.69 -29.52
N SER A 413 -27.47 9.44 -30.52
CA SER A 413 -26.13 10.03 -30.55
C SER A 413 -26.20 11.56 -30.64
N GLY A 414 -25.21 12.26 -30.08
CA GLY A 414 -25.11 13.71 -30.17
C GLY A 414 -24.29 14.31 -29.03
N THR A 415 -24.27 15.62 -28.95
CA THR A 415 -23.59 16.36 -27.87
C THR A 415 -24.39 16.30 -26.58
N ILE A 416 -23.73 16.05 -25.45
CA ILE A 416 -24.30 16.33 -24.12
C ILE A 416 -23.52 17.53 -23.56
N SER A 417 -24.28 18.53 -23.10
CA SER A 417 -23.76 19.67 -22.36
C SER A 417 -24.46 19.74 -21.00
N PHE A 418 -23.69 19.78 -19.92
CA PHE A 418 -24.23 20.02 -18.58
C PHE A 418 -23.32 20.91 -17.74
N LYS A 419 -23.94 21.68 -16.87
CA LYS A 419 -23.30 22.47 -15.80
C LYS A 419 -23.52 21.78 -14.47
N MET A 420 -22.57 21.96 -13.56
CA MET A 420 -22.57 21.29 -12.28
C MET A 420 -22.43 22.28 -11.13
N PHE A 421 -23.19 22.04 -10.08
CA PHE A 421 -23.17 22.87 -8.87
C PHE A 421 -23.16 21.96 -7.64
N TYR A 422 -22.29 22.23 -6.68
CA TYR A 422 -22.18 21.43 -5.45
C TYR A 422 -22.73 22.18 -4.24
N GLY A 423 -23.75 21.64 -3.57
CA GLY A 423 -24.38 22.29 -2.42
C GLY A 423 -25.16 23.57 -2.76
N ALA A 424 -25.64 23.68 -3.99
CA ALA A 424 -26.64 24.69 -4.34
C ALA A 424 -28.04 24.25 -3.86
N TYR A 425 -28.94 25.22 -3.65
CA TYR A 425 -30.28 25.03 -3.13
C TYR A 425 -31.35 25.13 -4.23
N PRO A 426 -32.52 24.46 -4.05
CA PRO A 426 -33.67 24.67 -4.93
C PRO A 426 -34.09 26.14 -4.96
N GLY A 427 -34.06 26.76 -6.15
CA GLY A 427 -34.41 28.17 -6.36
C GLY A 427 -33.21 29.08 -6.67
N ASP A 428 -31.98 28.60 -6.49
CA ASP A 428 -30.78 29.36 -6.86
C ASP A 428 -30.74 29.64 -8.37
N ARG A 429 -30.23 30.82 -8.73
CA ARG A 429 -29.90 31.13 -10.13
C ARG A 429 -28.60 30.42 -10.51
N LEU A 430 -28.73 29.27 -11.16
CA LEU A 430 -27.61 28.39 -11.51
C LEU A 430 -26.96 28.80 -12.84
N ASP A 431 -26.06 29.79 -12.78
CA ASP A 431 -25.19 30.18 -13.89
C ASP A 431 -23.69 30.09 -13.53
N GLU A 432 -22.80 30.33 -14.48
CA GLU A 432 -21.35 30.09 -14.31
C GLU A 432 -20.69 31.05 -13.30
N SER A 433 -21.40 32.12 -12.86
CA SER A 433 -20.93 33.03 -11.82
C SER A 433 -21.27 32.55 -10.40
N HIS A 434 -22.07 31.48 -10.27
CA HIS A 434 -22.49 30.94 -8.98
C HIS A 434 -21.27 30.44 -8.17
N PRO A 435 -21.17 30.74 -6.86
CA PRO A 435 -20.01 30.35 -6.04
C PRO A 435 -19.78 28.83 -6.00
N ASN A 436 -20.87 28.05 -6.09
CA ASN A 436 -20.84 26.60 -6.07
C ASN A 436 -20.66 25.96 -7.47
N PHE A 437 -20.37 26.73 -8.50
CA PHE A 437 -20.17 26.22 -9.86
C PHE A 437 -18.90 25.36 -9.93
N LEU A 438 -19.06 24.09 -10.30
CA LEU A 438 -17.98 23.13 -10.45
C LEU A 438 -17.40 23.09 -11.86
N GLY A 439 -18.11 23.62 -12.85
CA GLY A 439 -17.71 23.57 -14.25
C GLY A 439 -18.79 23.06 -15.20
N LYS A 440 -18.42 23.06 -16.48
CA LYS A 440 -19.27 22.67 -17.60
C LYS A 440 -18.57 21.58 -18.42
N ALA A 441 -19.29 20.51 -18.73
CA ALA A 441 -18.83 19.48 -19.65
C ALA A 441 -19.58 19.61 -20.98
N VAL A 442 -18.85 19.50 -22.10
CA VAL A 442 -19.42 19.38 -23.45
C VAL A 442 -18.68 18.28 -24.19
N ARG A 443 -19.39 17.23 -24.61
CA ARG A 443 -18.81 16.05 -25.26
C ARG A 443 -19.80 15.44 -26.25
N GLU A 444 -19.28 14.88 -27.34
CA GLU A 444 -20.05 14.03 -28.25
C GLU A 444 -20.17 12.62 -27.68
N TYR A 445 -21.36 12.03 -27.78
CA TYR A 445 -21.66 10.70 -27.29
C TYR A 445 -22.36 9.88 -28.35
N ALA A 446 -21.98 8.60 -28.44
CA ALA A 446 -22.73 7.62 -29.20
C ALA A 446 -23.92 7.09 -28.38
N ALA A 447 -25.05 6.83 -29.04
CA ALA A 447 -26.17 6.11 -28.43
C ALA A 447 -25.72 4.75 -27.87
N ASP A 448 -26.33 4.33 -26.77
CA ASP A 448 -26.23 2.99 -26.19
C ASP A 448 -24.81 2.53 -25.77
N LYS A 449 -23.83 3.44 -25.67
CA LYS A 449 -22.51 3.15 -25.11
C LYS A 449 -22.43 3.55 -23.64
N ASN A 450 -21.88 2.67 -22.82
CA ASN A 450 -21.50 2.98 -21.44
C ASN A 450 -20.16 3.72 -21.43
N GLU A 451 -20.22 5.05 -21.36
CA GLU A 451 -19.04 5.90 -21.38
C GLU A 451 -18.71 6.48 -19.99
N VAL A 452 -17.49 6.98 -19.85
CA VAL A 452 -17.01 7.67 -18.65
C VAL A 452 -16.63 9.08 -18.99
N ILE A 453 -17.08 10.01 -18.15
CA ILE A 453 -16.66 11.40 -18.20
C ILE A 453 -15.60 11.61 -17.14
N PHE A 454 -14.44 12.11 -17.56
CA PHE A 454 -13.47 12.74 -16.68
C PHE A 454 -13.46 14.23 -16.97
N MET A 455 -13.72 15.05 -15.95
CA MET A 455 -13.70 16.51 -16.07
C MET A 455 -12.90 17.11 -14.90
N PRO A 456 -11.91 17.98 -15.17
CA PRO A 456 -11.27 18.75 -14.12
C PRO A 456 -12.27 19.76 -13.53
N VAL A 457 -12.25 19.90 -12.21
CA VAL A 457 -13.09 20.81 -11.45
C VAL A 457 -12.18 21.82 -10.73
N PRO A 458 -12.60 23.09 -10.54
CA PRO A 458 -11.84 24.09 -9.79
C PRO A 458 -11.46 23.59 -8.39
N LYS A 459 -10.31 24.05 -7.89
CA LYS A 459 -9.85 23.68 -6.54
C LYS A 459 -10.74 24.22 -5.43
N SER A 460 -11.40 25.36 -5.64
CA SER A 460 -12.35 25.94 -4.68
C SER A 460 -13.45 24.94 -4.28
N SER A 461 -13.76 23.98 -5.14
CA SER A 461 -14.71 22.91 -4.85
C SER A 461 -14.27 21.96 -3.72
N ALA A 462 -12.96 21.84 -3.47
CA ALA A 462 -12.44 21.08 -2.33
C ALA A 462 -12.78 21.74 -0.98
N GLU A 463 -12.75 23.07 -0.92
CA GLU A 463 -13.10 23.82 0.29
C GLU A 463 -14.59 23.66 0.60
N VAL A 464 -15.46 23.83 -0.40
CA VAL A 464 -16.91 23.65 -0.23
C VAL A 464 -17.25 22.21 0.18
N ALA A 465 -16.59 21.21 -0.41
CA ALA A 465 -16.76 19.80 -0.05
C ALA A 465 -16.33 19.48 1.39
N LYS A 466 -15.34 20.20 1.93
CA LYS A 466 -14.92 20.06 3.33
C LYS A 466 -15.90 20.72 4.30
N GLU A 467 -16.58 21.78 3.90
CA GLU A 467 -17.59 22.42 4.77
C GLU A 467 -18.94 21.69 4.74
N THR A 468 -19.28 21.08 3.60
CA THR A 468 -20.61 20.49 3.37
C THR A 468 -20.54 19.10 2.74
N PRO A 469 -19.83 18.12 3.34
CA PRO A 469 -19.50 16.85 2.68
C PRO A 469 -20.70 16.03 2.17
N ASN A 470 -21.89 16.23 2.71
CA ASN A 470 -23.12 15.52 2.30
C ASN A 470 -24.00 16.33 1.34
N ALA A 471 -23.54 17.47 0.85
CA ALA A 471 -24.30 18.32 -0.05
C ALA A 471 -24.58 17.62 -1.39
N PRO A 472 -25.76 17.86 -2.01
CA PRO A 472 -26.09 17.28 -3.30
C PRO A 472 -25.29 17.95 -4.43
N ILE A 473 -25.21 17.27 -5.57
CA ILE A 473 -24.87 17.91 -6.84
C ILE A 473 -26.16 18.25 -7.58
N ILE A 474 -26.22 19.46 -8.14
CA ILE A 474 -27.23 19.83 -9.13
C ILE A 474 -26.61 19.76 -10.52
N LEU A 475 -27.24 19.00 -11.40
CA LEU A 475 -26.94 18.97 -12.84
C LEU A 475 -27.95 19.84 -13.58
N VAL A 476 -27.45 20.79 -14.38
CA VAL A 476 -28.26 21.62 -15.27
C VAL A 476 -27.91 21.29 -16.71
N THR A 477 -28.90 20.85 -17.49
CA THR A 477 -28.70 20.42 -18.87
C THR A 477 -29.93 20.69 -19.73
N ASP A 478 -29.69 20.89 -21.02
CA ASP A 478 -30.74 21.00 -22.05
C ASP A 478 -31.02 19.63 -22.71
N GLU A 479 -30.35 18.57 -22.26
CA GLU A 479 -30.37 17.24 -22.88
C GLU A 479 -30.85 16.16 -21.89
N GLU A 480 -31.53 15.12 -22.37
CA GLU A 480 -31.92 13.97 -21.55
C GLU A 480 -30.84 12.89 -21.58
N PHE A 481 -30.32 12.49 -20.41
CA PHE A 481 -29.39 11.37 -20.26
C PHE A 481 -29.47 10.71 -18.89
N GLY A 482 -29.15 9.42 -18.83
CA GLY A 482 -29.02 8.66 -17.58
C GLY A 482 -27.55 8.42 -17.23
N PHE A 483 -27.26 8.22 -15.94
CA PHE A 483 -25.94 7.84 -15.45
C PHE A 483 -26.06 6.92 -14.23
N LYS A 484 -25.09 6.00 -14.05
CA LYS A 484 -25.12 5.02 -12.94
C LYS A 484 -24.46 5.53 -11.67
N THR A 485 -23.31 6.20 -11.82
CA THR A 485 -22.59 6.78 -10.68
C THR A 485 -21.96 8.10 -11.08
N LEU A 486 -21.78 8.96 -10.08
CA LEU A 486 -21.11 10.24 -10.20
C LEU A 486 -20.21 10.39 -8.97
N ASN A 487 -18.93 10.67 -9.17
CA ASN A 487 -17.96 10.80 -8.08
C ASN A 487 -17.12 12.07 -8.27
N LEU A 488 -16.88 12.81 -7.19
CA LEU A 488 -15.82 13.82 -7.13
C LEU A 488 -14.61 13.19 -6.44
N ALA A 489 -13.52 13.06 -7.19
CA ALA A 489 -12.25 12.50 -6.74
C ALA A 489 -11.27 13.64 -6.42
N PHE A 490 -10.94 13.81 -5.14
CA PHE A 490 -10.00 14.80 -4.64
C PHE A 490 -8.64 14.15 -4.45
N PHE A 491 -7.64 14.59 -5.20
CA PHE A 491 -6.29 14.05 -5.13
C PHE A 491 -5.43 14.91 -4.20
N ALA A 492 -5.14 14.40 -3.01
CA ALA A 492 -4.31 15.04 -1.99
C ALA A 492 -2.94 14.37 -1.93
#